data_AF-A0A239CPK1-F1
#
_entry.id   AF-A0A239CPK1-F1
#
_cell.length_a   1.000
_cell.length_b   1.000
_cell.length_c   1.000
_cell.angle_alpha   90.00
_cell.angle_beta   90.00
_cell.angle_gamma   90.00
#
_symmetry.space_group_name_H-M   'P 1'
#
loop_
_entity.id
_entity.type
_entity.pdbx_description
1 polymer ?
#
loop_
_entity_poly.entity_id
_entity_poly.type
_entity_poly.pdbx_seq_one_letter_code
_entity_poly.pdbx_strand_id
1 'polypeptide(L)'
;MKNIYFKNPFVSLYYDKALKIGGAEWQGELQGAEFREAVLLCLYLIDRFELKGWLGDNRKMKSVAPADLQWSMEVFVPQLVESPLLRLANLPSEHEENRQAIDSMVDKCNGSGQQLAIRNFEEKEEAMAWLQEPWEEEKERSSTQQKASQKNALS
;
A
#
# COMPACT_ATOMS: atom_id res chain seq x y z
N MET A 1 -8.10 -15.08 -1.74
CA MET A 1 -6.95 -16.01 -1.67
C MET A 1 -5.68 -15.25 -2.06
N LYS A 2 -4.62 -15.32 -1.24
CA LYS A 2 -3.31 -14.70 -1.51
C LYS A 2 -2.63 -15.42 -2.69
N ASN A 3 -2.25 -14.66 -3.72
CA ASN A 3 -1.53 -15.14 -4.90
C ASN A 3 -0.16 -14.46 -4.96
N ILE A 4 0.92 -15.22 -5.11
CA ILE A 4 2.25 -14.67 -5.39
C ILE A 4 2.30 -14.27 -6.86
N TYR A 5 2.69 -13.02 -7.13
CA TYR A 5 2.87 -12.51 -8.49
C TYR A 5 4.32 -12.54 -8.93
N PHE A 6 5.22 -12.11 -8.05
CA PHE A 6 6.65 -12.05 -8.31
C PHE A 6 7.41 -12.38 -7.02
N LYS A 7 8.54 -13.06 -7.15
CA LYS A 7 9.42 -13.36 -6.04
C LYS A 7 10.86 -13.46 -6.51
N ASN A 8 11.73 -12.72 -5.85
CA ASN A 8 13.18 -12.86 -5.98
C ASN A 8 13.80 -12.94 -4.55
N PRO A 9 15.14 -12.97 -4.41
CA PRO A 9 15.79 -13.01 -3.11
C PRO A 9 15.57 -11.79 -2.21
N PHE A 10 15.05 -10.67 -2.72
CA PHE A 10 14.92 -9.40 -2.01
C PHE A 10 13.47 -8.94 -1.80
N VAL A 11 12.54 -9.39 -2.63
CA VAL A 11 11.14 -9.00 -2.53
C VAL A 11 10.21 -10.14 -2.96
N SER A 12 9.11 -10.28 -2.22
CA SER A 12 7.96 -11.10 -2.62
C SER A 12 6.73 -10.19 -2.79
N LEU A 13 6.20 -10.13 -4.01
CA LEU A 13 4.99 -9.38 -4.36
C LEU A 13 3.80 -10.33 -4.46
N TYR A 14 2.69 -9.94 -3.84
CA TYR A 14 1.47 -10.73 -3.83
C TYR A 14 0.21 -9.87 -3.87
N TYR A 15 -0.92 -10.51 -4.14
CA TYR A 15 -2.22 -9.86 -4.11
C TYR A 15 -3.34 -10.83 -3.75
N ASP A 16 -4.45 -10.28 -3.26
CA ASP A 16 -5.72 -10.96 -3.07
C ASP A 16 -6.83 -10.14 -3.75
N LYS A 17 -7.35 -10.66 -4.88
CA LYS A 17 -8.38 -9.95 -5.65
C LYS A 17 -9.69 -9.80 -4.90
N ALA A 18 -10.04 -10.79 -4.07
CA ALA A 18 -11.31 -10.76 -3.36
C ALA A 18 -11.32 -9.65 -2.32
N LEU A 19 -10.16 -9.43 -1.68
CA LEU A 19 -9.98 -8.36 -0.69
C LEU A 19 -9.56 -7.02 -1.31
N LYS A 20 -9.17 -7.01 -2.60
CA LYS A 20 -8.51 -5.88 -3.27
C LYS A 20 -7.28 -5.38 -2.50
N ILE A 21 -6.50 -6.30 -1.95
CA ILE A 21 -5.29 -6.00 -1.17
C ILE A 21 -4.05 -6.57 -1.87
N GLY A 22 -3.02 -5.76 -2.02
CA GLY A 22 -1.68 -6.17 -2.43
C GLY A 22 -0.68 -6.15 -1.28
N GLY A 23 0.53 -6.61 -1.54
CA GLY A 23 1.63 -6.34 -0.64
C GLY A 23 2.99 -6.74 -1.19
N ALA A 24 4.00 -6.17 -0.56
CA ALA A 24 5.40 -6.47 -0.76
C ALA A 24 6.03 -6.86 0.58
N GLU A 25 6.70 -8.00 0.60
CA GLU A 25 7.59 -8.41 1.69
C GLU A 25 9.03 -8.19 1.21
N TRP A 26 9.69 -7.16 1.77
CA TRP A 26 11.05 -6.75 1.40
C TRP A 26 12.08 -7.31 2.37
N GLN A 27 13.26 -7.64 1.84
CA GLN A 27 14.38 -8.15 2.64
C GLN A 27 15.73 -7.82 2.00
N GLY A 28 16.74 -7.64 2.84
CA GLY A 28 18.11 -7.42 2.40
C GLY A 28 18.31 -6.06 1.75
N GLU A 29 19.25 -6.02 0.80
CA GLU A 29 19.72 -4.81 0.16
C GLU A 29 19.37 -4.84 -1.33
N LEU A 30 18.47 -3.96 -1.74
CA LEU A 30 17.99 -3.83 -3.10
C LEU A 30 18.12 -2.37 -3.52
N GLN A 31 18.86 -2.11 -4.59
CA GLN A 31 19.22 -0.74 -5.00
C GLN A 31 19.23 -0.62 -6.53
N GLY A 32 19.23 0.62 -7.01
CA GLY A 32 19.34 0.97 -8.42
C GLY A 32 18.20 0.39 -9.26
N ALA A 33 18.54 -0.19 -10.40
CA ALA A 33 17.56 -0.68 -11.36
C ALA A 33 16.64 -1.75 -10.75
N GLU A 34 17.16 -2.70 -9.99
CA GLU A 34 16.37 -3.79 -9.42
C GLU A 34 15.35 -3.27 -8.39
N PHE A 35 15.72 -2.26 -7.59
CA PHE A 35 14.79 -1.60 -6.68
C PHE A 35 13.67 -0.90 -7.45
N ARG A 36 14.04 -0.09 -8.46
CA ARG A 36 13.06 0.67 -9.25
C ARG A 36 12.12 -0.24 -10.01
N GLU A 37 12.62 -1.33 -10.59
CA GLU A 37 11.80 -2.36 -11.24
C GLU A 37 10.81 -3.00 -10.26
N ALA A 38 11.27 -3.39 -9.07
CA ALA A 38 10.39 -3.96 -8.05
C ALA A 38 9.29 -2.98 -7.61
N VAL A 39 9.63 -1.71 -7.42
CA VAL A 39 8.68 -0.65 -7.05
C VAL A 39 7.69 -0.34 -8.19
N LEU A 40 8.14 -0.32 -9.44
CA LEU A 40 7.25 -0.18 -10.60
C LEU A 40 6.32 -1.39 -10.76
N LEU A 41 6.78 -2.60 -10.43
CA LEU A 41 5.91 -3.77 -10.37
C LEU A 41 4.82 -3.59 -9.31
N CYS A 42 5.10 -3.02 -8.14
CA CYS A 42 4.07 -2.70 -7.14
C CYS A 42 2.95 -1.81 -7.75
N LEU A 43 3.31 -0.73 -8.44
CA LEU A 43 2.35 0.15 -9.12
C LEU A 43 1.54 -0.63 -10.17
N TYR A 44 2.21 -1.44 -10.98
CA TYR A 44 1.54 -2.26 -11.99
C TYR A 44 0.52 -3.22 -11.37
N LEU A 45 0.81 -3.84 -10.21
CA LEU A 45 -0.16 -4.69 -9.51
C LEU A 45 -1.35 -3.89 -8.99
N ILE A 46 -1.09 -2.72 -8.41
CA ILE A 46 -2.13 -1.83 -7.87
C ILE A 46 -3.12 -1.48 -8.97
N ASP A 47 -2.63 -1.03 -10.13
CA ASP A 47 -3.49 -0.65 -11.25
C ASP A 47 -4.17 -1.86 -11.89
N ARG A 48 -3.41 -2.92 -12.19
CA ARG A 48 -3.94 -4.10 -12.89
C ARG A 48 -5.09 -4.78 -12.16
N PHE A 49 -5.04 -4.79 -10.83
CA PHE A 49 -6.02 -5.48 -10.00
C PHE A 49 -6.91 -4.53 -9.22
N GLU A 50 -6.85 -3.22 -9.51
CA GLU A 50 -7.59 -2.15 -8.84
C GLU A 50 -7.52 -2.27 -7.31
N LEU A 51 -6.32 -2.51 -6.81
CA LEU A 51 -6.08 -2.73 -5.38
C LEU A 51 -6.37 -1.44 -4.61
N LYS A 52 -7.06 -1.58 -3.48
CA LYS A 52 -7.45 -0.48 -2.59
C LYS A 52 -6.61 -0.43 -1.33
N GLY A 53 -6.05 -1.57 -0.93
CA GLY A 53 -5.12 -1.68 0.19
C GLY A 53 -3.76 -2.25 -0.24
N TRP A 54 -2.70 -1.80 0.41
CA TRP A 54 -1.35 -2.32 0.22
C TRP A 54 -0.63 -2.51 1.54
N LEU A 55 0.00 -3.67 1.74
CA LEU A 55 0.90 -3.94 2.86
C LEU A 55 2.36 -3.86 2.40
N GLY A 56 3.11 -2.87 2.89
CA GLY A 56 4.57 -2.80 2.77
C GLY A 56 5.25 -3.37 4.01
N ASP A 57 5.71 -4.63 3.95
CA ASP A 57 6.51 -5.22 5.02
C ASP A 57 7.99 -4.93 4.77
N ASN A 58 8.49 -3.87 5.41
CA ASN A 58 9.84 -3.34 5.23
C ASN A 58 10.79 -3.79 6.35
N ARG A 59 10.32 -4.59 7.33
CA ARG A 59 11.07 -4.95 8.56
C ARG A 59 12.51 -5.38 8.29
N LYS A 60 12.71 -6.17 7.23
CA LYS A 60 14.01 -6.73 6.84
C LYS A 60 14.70 -5.99 5.69
N MET A 61 14.13 -4.90 5.21
CA MET A 61 14.73 -4.08 4.15
C MET A 61 15.80 -3.18 4.76
N LYS A 62 17.01 -3.21 4.20
CA LYS A 62 18.09 -2.30 4.59
C LYS A 62 17.84 -0.88 4.04
N SER A 63 18.84 -0.01 4.12
CA SER A 63 18.74 1.38 3.66
C SER A 63 18.33 1.51 2.19
N VAL A 64 17.57 2.56 1.89
CA VAL A 64 17.26 2.99 0.52
C VAL A 64 18.41 3.92 0.09
N ALA A 65 19.05 3.61 -1.04
CA ALA A 65 20.13 4.44 -1.54
C ALA A 65 19.62 5.88 -1.85
N PRO A 66 20.42 6.94 -1.63
CA PRO A 66 19.98 8.32 -1.86
C PRO A 66 19.42 8.57 -3.26
N ALA A 67 20.03 7.97 -4.30
CA ALA A 67 19.57 8.09 -5.68
C ALA A 67 18.20 7.42 -5.90
N ASP A 68 17.90 6.35 -5.16
CA ASP A 68 16.62 5.65 -5.24
C ASP A 68 15.55 6.34 -4.42
N LEU A 69 15.91 6.96 -3.29
CA LEU A 69 15.02 7.85 -2.55
C LEU A 69 14.64 9.04 -3.43
N GLN A 70 15.60 9.71 -4.05
CA GLN A 70 15.32 10.83 -4.97
C GLN A 70 14.41 10.38 -6.12
N TRP A 71 14.73 9.28 -6.79
CA TRP A 71 13.88 8.74 -7.85
C TRP A 71 12.48 8.39 -7.33
N SER A 72 12.37 7.83 -6.13
CA SER A 72 11.08 7.49 -5.54
C SER A 72 10.23 8.73 -5.30
N MET A 73 10.85 9.81 -4.82
CA MET A 73 10.18 11.09 -4.64
C MET A 73 9.71 11.66 -5.97
N GLU A 74 10.54 11.62 -7.02
CA GLU A 74 10.23 12.24 -8.31
C GLU A 74 9.27 11.42 -9.18
N VAL A 75 9.30 10.09 -9.06
CA VAL A 75 8.65 9.18 -10.01
C VAL A 75 7.64 8.27 -9.33
N PHE A 76 8.04 7.55 -8.27
CA PHE A 76 7.18 6.55 -7.64
C PHE A 76 6.03 7.18 -6.86
N VAL A 77 6.32 8.11 -5.94
CA VAL A 77 5.33 8.73 -5.06
C VAL A 77 4.21 9.41 -5.85
N PRO A 78 4.48 10.23 -6.90
CA PRO A 78 3.42 10.81 -7.72
C PRO A 78 2.49 9.77 -8.34
N GLN A 79 3.02 8.67 -8.85
CA GLN A 79 2.20 7.60 -9.44
C GLN A 79 1.42 6.83 -8.36
N LEU A 80 2.01 6.62 -7.19
CA LEU A 80 1.34 5.94 -6.08
C LEU A 80 0.11 6.72 -5.60
N VAL A 81 0.23 8.05 -5.49
CA VAL A 81 -0.89 8.89 -5.03
C VAL A 81 -2.00 9.00 -6.08
N GLU A 82 -1.66 8.95 -7.38
CA GLU A 82 -2.62 8.91 -8.49
C GLU A 82 -3.26 7.54 -8.72
N SER A 83 -2.73 6.50 -8.08
CA SER A 83 -3.24 5.13 -8.20
C SER A 83 -4.62 4.95 -7.52
N PRO A 84 -5.34 3.85 -7.77
CA PRO A 84 -6.60 3.55 -7.07
C PRO A 84 -6.44 3.25 -5.58
N LEU A 85 -5.22 3.27 -5.03
CA LEU A 85 -4.92 2.90 -3.65
C LEU A 85 -5.49 3.91 -2.65
N LEU A 86 -6.16 3.39 -1.61
CA LEU A 86 -6.77 4.20 -0.55
C LEU A 86 -6.05 4.04 0.79
N ARG A 87 -5.42 2.88 1.03
CA ARG A 87 -4.74 2.57 2.28
C ARG A 87 -3.40 1.90 2.04
N LEU A 88 -2.35 2.46 2.64
CA LEU A 88 -1.01 1.90 2.70
C LEU A 88 -0.67 1.58 4.16
N ALA A 89 -0.54 0.30 4.47
CA ALA A 89 -0.07 -0.17 5.76
C ALA A 89 1.42 -0.51 5.66
N ASN A 90 2.24 0.07 6.53
CA ASN A 90 3.67 -0.23 6.60
C ASN A 90 3.97 -1.02 7.87
N LEU A 91 4.81 -2.04 7.74
CA LEU A 91 5.58 -2.60 8.86
C LEU A 91 7.00 -2.00 8.73
N PRO A 92 7.35 -0.99 9.55
CA PRO A 92 8.61 -0.25 9.39
C PRO A 92 9.85 -1.14 9.47
N SER A 93 10.91 -0.73 8.79
CA SER A 93 12.21 -1.41 8.85
C SER A 93 12.82 -1.39 10.24
N GLU A 94 13.58 -2.42 10.57
CA GLU A 94 14.47 -2.45 11.75
C GLU A 94 15.60 -1.42 11.63
N HIS A 95 15.94 -0.97 10.42
CA HIS A 95 17.00 -0.02 10.13
C HIS A 95 16.51 1.44 10.13
N GLU A 96 17.10 2.27 10.99
CA GLU A 96 16.73 3.69 11.14
C GLU A 96 16.85 4.49 9.83
N GLU A 97 17.93 4.29 9.07
CA GLU A 97 18.12 4.95 7.77
C GLU A 97 17.01 4.63 6.77
N ASN A 98 16.50 3.40 6.79
CA ASN A 98 15.36 3.03 5.96
C ASN A 98 14.09 3.74 6.43
N ARG A 99 13.81 3.75 7.75
CA ARG A 99 12.64 4.45 8.31
C ARG A 99 12.62 5.92 7.90
N GLN A 100 13.74 6.63 8.02
CA GLN A 100 13.86 8.03 7.61
C GLN A 100 13.58 8.24 6.11
N ALA A 101 14.07 7.33 5.26
CA ALA A 101 13.80 7.38 3.83
C ALA A 101 12.31 7.15 3.51
N ILE A 102 11.68 6.17 4.15
CA ILE A 102 10.26 5.88 3.99
C ILE A 102 9.39 7.03 4.54
N ASP A 103 9.73 7.59 5.70
CA ASP A 103 9.03 8.73 6.28
C ASP A 103 9.06 9.94 5.34
N SER A 104 10.20 10.20 4.68
CA SER A 104 10.31 11.24 3.65
C SER A 104 9.33 11.01 2.48
N MET A 105 9.16 9.76 2.04
CA MET A 105 8.19 9.42 1.00
C MET A 105 6.75 9.59 1.49
N VAL A 106 6.46 9.21 2.74
CA VAL A 106 5.14 9.36 3.36
C VAL A 106 4.75 10.83 3.50
N ASP A 107 5.69 11.68 3.93
CA ASP A 107 5.46 13.13 4.02
C ASP A 107 5.12 13.72 2.66
N LYS A 108 5.79 13.27 1.58
CA LYS A 108 5.46 13.67 0.21
C LYS A 108 4.06 13.18 -0.21
N CYS A 109 3.68 11.95 0.13
CA CYS A 109 2.33 11.45 -0.12
C CYS A 109 1.28 12.32 0.59
N ASN A 110 1.48 12.62 1.87
CA ASN A 110 0.55 13.43 2.68
C ASN A 110 0.42 14.87 2.14
N GLY A 111 1.50 15.43 1.57
CA GLY A 111 1.49 16.75 0.94
C GLY A 111 0.75 16.82 -0.41
N SER A 112 0.36 15.69 -1.02
CA SER A 112 -0.28 15.65 -2.34
C SER A 112 -1.76 16.06 -2.35
N GLY A 113 -2.43 16.06 -1.19
CA GLY A 113 -3.86 16.37 -1.08
C GLY A 113 -4.82 15.26 -1.54
N GLN A 114 -4.31 14.06 -1.87
CA GLN A 114 -5.10 12.89 -2.26
C GLN A 114 -5.53 12.01 -1.06
N GLN A 115 -6.54 11.17 -1.29
CA GLN A 115 -7.19 10.32 -0.27
C GLN A 115 -6.41 9.02 0.03
N LEU A 116 -5.08 9.06 0.04
CA LEU A 116 -4.26 7.93 0.45
C LEU A 116 -3.99 8.01 1.96
N ALA A 117 -4.61 7.12 2.73
CA ALA A 117 -4.32 6.98 4.14
C ALA A 117 -3.09 6.08 4.34
N ILE A 118 -2.10 6.55 5.09
CA ILE A 118 -0.88 5.78 5.39
C ILE A 118 -0.79 5.56 6.90
N ARG A 119 -0.50 4.32 7.32
CA ARG A 119 -0.32 3.97 8.74
C ARG A 119 0.81 2.96 8.93
N ASN A 120 1.56 3.15 10.01
CA ASN A 120 2.56 2.19 10.45
C ASN A 120 1.95 1.24 11.49
N PHE A 121 2.35 -0.02 11.46
CA PHE A 121 1.95 -1.06 12.39
C PHE A 121 3.17 -1.86 12.85
N GLU A 122 3.09 -2.43 14.04
CA GLU A 122 4.10 -3.38 14.55
C GLU A 122 3.75 -4.80 14.09
N GLU A 123 2.48 -5.17 14.23
CA GLU A 123 1.97 -6.51 13.92
C GLU A 123 1.27 -6.57 12.56
N LYS A 124 1.55 -7.65 11.82
CA LYS A 124 1.01 -7.84 10.47
C LYS A 124 -0.51 -8.04 10.48
N GLU A 125 -1.00 -8.70 11.51
CA GLU A 125 -2.40 -9.03 11.71
C GLU A 125 -3.22 -7.75 11.89
N GLU A 126 -2.72 -6.78 12.65
CA GLU A 126 -3.36 -5.48 12.85
C GLU A 126 -3.36 -4.66 11.56
N ALA A 127 -2.23 -4.64 10.85
CA ALA A 127 -2.13 -3.98 9.55
C ALA A 127 -3.16 -4.53 8.56
N MET A 128 -3.27 -5.87 8.47
CA MET A 128 -4.22 -6.54 7.59
C MET A 128 -5.68 -6.29 8.01
N ALA A 129 -5.98 -6.27 9.31
CA ALA A 129 -7.32 -5.96 9.80
C ALA A 129 -7.74 -4.54 9.37
N TRP A 130 -6.85 -3.55 9.51
CA TRP A 130 -7.11 -2.18 9.07
C TRP A 130 -7.29 -2.06 7.55
N LEU A 131 -6.50 -2.80 6.75
CA LEU A 131 -6.67 -2.83 5.30
C LEU A 131 -8.00 -3.46 4.86
N GLN A 132 -8.63 -4.28 5.70
CA GLN A 132 -9.91 -4.94 5.41
C GLN A 132 -11.14 -4.19 5.95
N GLU A 133 -10.95 -3.14 6.75
CA GLU A 133 -12.07 -2.32 7.19
C GLU A 133 -12.83 -1.75 5.97
N PRO A 134 -14.16 -1.61 6.03
CA PRO A 134 -14.93 -1.08 4.91
C PRO A 134 -14.39 0.27 4.42
N TRP A 135 -14.30 0.42 3.10
CA TRP A 135 -13.93 1.66 2.44
C TRP A 135 -15.08 2.67 2.56
N GLU A 136 -14.80 3.98 2.60
CA GLU A 136 -15.83 5.01 2.80
C GLU A 136 -16.99 4.90 1.80
N GLU A 137 -16.70 4.57 0.54
CA GLU A 137 -17.69 4.34 -0.52
C GLU A 137 -18.65 3.16 -0.25
N GLU A 138 -18.22 2.14 0.49
CA GLU A 138 -19.10 1.04 0.93
C GLU A 138 -19.95 1.44 2.12
N LYS A 139 -19.41 2.26 3.05
CA LYS A 139 -20.17 2.77 4.19
C LYS A 139 -21.34 3.67 3.73
N GLU A 140 -21.12 4.50 2.70
CA GLU A 140 -22.17 5.33 2.11
C GLU A 140 -23.21 4.51 1.32
N ARG A 141 -22.80 3.49 0.57
CA ARG A 141 -23.74 2.59 -0.13
C ARG A 141 -24.58 1.76 0.84
N SER A 142 -23.99 1.16 1.87
CA SER A 142 -24.71 0.36 2.87
C SER A 142 -25.69 1.20 3.68
N SER A 143 -25.30 2.42 4.08
CA SER A 143 -26.20 3.33 4.82
C SER A 143 -27.36 3.86 3.96
N THR A 144 -27.15 4.07 2.66
CA THR A 144 -28.20 4.49 1.73
C THR A 144 -29.19 3.35 1.44
N GLN A 145 -28.69 2.13 1.27
CA GLN A 145 -29.52 0.95 0.98
C GLN A 145 -30.36 0.53 2.19
N GLN A 146 -29.83 0.65 3.41
CA GLN A 146 -30.54 0.37 4.66
C GLN A 146 -31.68 1.37 4.93
N LYS A 147 -31.48 2.66 4.57
CA LYS A 147 -32.56 3.69 4.61
C LYS A 147 -33.67 3.44 3.59
N ALA A 148 -33.34 2.91 2.40
CA ALA A 148 -34.32 2.58 1.37
C ALA A 148 -35.20 1.37 1.76
N SER A 149 -34.60 0.31 2.34
CA SER A 149 -35.34 -0.88 2.80
C SER A 149 -36.28 -0.59 3.98
N GLN A 150 -35.92 0.32 4.90
CA GLN A 150 -36.80 0.72 6.00
C GLN A 150 -38.03 1.51 5.54
N LYS A 151 -37.91 2.34 4.48
CA LYS A 151 -39.05 3.09 3.93
C LYS A 151 -40.08 2.19 3.25
N ASN A 152 -39.65 1.12 2.57
CA ASN A 152 -40.55 0.19 1.89
C ASN A 152 -41.26 -0.79 2.84
N ALA A 153 -40.76 -1.00 4.06
CA ALA A 153 -41.39 -1.88 5.06
C ALA A 153 -42.47 -1.19 5.91
N LEU A 154 -42.59 0.14 5.80
CA LEU A 154 -43.56 0.99 6.51
C LEU A 154 -44.68 1.49 5.58
N SER A 155 -44.75 0.99 4.35
CA SER A 155 -45.77 1.27 3.34
C SER A 155 -46.61 0.01 3.09
#